data_AF-A0AAW0GIP9-F1
#
_entry.id   AF-A0AAW0GIP9-F1
#
_cell.length_a   1.000
_cell.length_b   1.000
_cell.length_c   1.000
_cell.angle_alpha   90.00
_cell.angle_beta   90.00
_cell.angle_gamma   90.00
#
_symmetry.space_group_name_H-M   'P 1'
#
loop_
_entity.id
_entity.type
_entity.pdbx_description
1 polymer ?
#
loop_
_entity_poly.entity_id
_entity_poly.type
_entity_poly.pdbx_seq_one_letter_code
_entity_poly.pdbx_strand_id
1 'polypeptide(L)'
;MAAFLSGEMKDTVQMNPAGAYVLERFFSRKERQKLFRSWAGSASMWIKGGDDIWGNDTFAPDDMSENDHTHGELIAFRQAVAEGDPLVTNMTSDAAGNWILERTPAHFQRMVANNYSYGVERDEEKLKDNNVDFRKWTNPLEIQLPNAPSTKFYCVYGHGKDTERSYWYTRGEYEYDDIQPDDAAPTCANTTDCTTNRTPLDMPMSRTTWIDSDYTNESVNPKIVNGVKMGEGDGTVSLLSLGAMCVEGWKRKRWNPSGIPVVTVELPHRPSQTIPRGGGTTADHVDILGSTALNEIILKIATGVGHEVEESFVSNIREYAKRIRWD
;
A
#
# COMPACT_ATOMS: atom_id res chain seq x y z
N MET A 1 1.37 0.58 3.92
CA MET A 1 1.26 1.52 5.06
C MET A 1 0.69 0.88 6.32
N ALA A 2 -0.38 0.07 6.25
CA ALA A 2 -0.97 -0.62 7.40
C ALA A 2 0.06 -1.37 8.28
N ALA A 3 1.00 -2.08 7.66
CA ALA A 3 2.06 -2.79 8.38
C ALA A 3 2.98 -1.87 9.23
N PHE A 4 3.20 -0.62 8.83
CA PHE A 4 3.95 0.35 9.63
C PHE A 4 3.16 0.87 10.82
N LEU A 5 1.84 0.87 10.72
CA LEU A 5 0.94 1.36 11.76
C LEU A 5 0.62 0.29 12.80
N SER A 6 0.21 -0.91 12.37
CA SER A 6 -0.24 -1.96 13.29
C SER A 6 0.50 -3.30 13.14
N GLY A 7 1.45 -3.41 12.20
CA GLY A 7 2.11 -4.70 11.91
C GLY A 7 1.21 -5.69 11.17
N GLU A 8 0.05 -5.24 10.70
CA GLU A 8 -0.95 -6.05 10.00
C GLU A 8 -1.00 -5.72 8.51
N MET A 9 -1.46 -6.70 7.74
CA MET A 9 -1.74 -6.69 6.31
C MET A 9 -2.98 -7.56 6.05
N LYS A 10 -3.59 -7.46 4.85
CA LYS A 10 -4.78 -8.25 4.48
C LYS A 10 -4.69 -9.72 4.87
N ASP A 11 -3.60 -10.39 4.52
CA ASP A 11 -3.45 -11.83 4.77
C ASP A 11 -3.39 -12.18 6.27
N THR A 12 -2.90 -11.26 7.11
CA THR A 12 -2.83 -11.49 8.56
C THR A 12 -4.17 -11.28 9.26
N VAL A 13 -5.04 -10.40 8.72
CA VAL A 13 -6.36 -10.11 9.31
C VAL A 13 -7.45 -11.03 8.79
N GLN A 14 -7.26 -11.61 7.60
CA GLN A 14 -8.16 -12.62 7.01
C GLN A 14 -7.75 -14.06 7.35
N MET A 15 -6.70 -14.24 8.16
CA MET A 15 -6.28 -15.56 8.62
C MET A 15 -7.30 -16.18 9.58
N ASN A 16 -7.39 -17.50 9.58
CA ASN A 16 -8.29 -18.20 10.51
C ASN A 16 -7.92 -17.92 11.99
N PRO A 17 -8.88 -18.01 12.93
CA PRO A 17 -8.63 -17.66 14.34
C PRO A 17 -7.48 -18.46 14.99
N ALA A 18 -7.32 -19.73 14.62
CA ALA A 18 -6.24 -20.57 15.13
C ALA A 18 -4.86 -20.07 14.67
N GLY A 19 -4.72 -19.72 13.38
CA GLY A 19 -3.52 -19.14 12.82
C GLY A 19 -3.23 -17.76 13.40
N ALA A 20 -4.25 -16.92 13.57
CA ALA A 20 -4.11 -15.60 14.18
C ALA A 20 -3.59 -15.69 15.63
N TYR A 21 -4.10 -16.64 16.40
CA TYR A 21 -3.62 -16.90 17.77
C TYR A 21 -2.15 -17.35 17.79
N VAL A 22 -1.77 -18.30 16.92
CA VAL A 22 -0.37 -18.77 16.82
C VAL A 22 0.54 -17.62 16.40
N LEU A 23 0.14 -16.84 15.40
CA LEU A 23 0.91 -15.69 14.93
C LEU A 23 1.08 -14.66 16.04
N GLU A 24 0.01 -14.29 16.75
CA GLU A 24 0.11 -13.31 17.83
C GLU A 24 0.98 -13.80 18.99
N ARG A 25 1.03 -15.12 19.23
CA ARG A 25 1.85 -15.73 20.29
C ARG A 25 3.35 -15.77 19.96
N PHE A 26 3.71 -16.01 18.70
CA PHE A 26 5.12 -16.18 18.28
C PHE A 26 5.71 -14.98 17.56
N PHE A 27 4.86 -14.13 16.98
CA PHE A 27 5.26 -12.94 16.25
C PHE A 27 4.13 -11.89 16.28
N SER A 28 4.01 -11.26 17.44
CA SER A 28 2.95 -10.32 17.78
C SER A 28 2.88 -9.16 16.79
N ARG A 29 1.71 -8.50 16.73
CA ARG A 29 1.52 -7.25 15.97
C ARG A 29 2.60 -6.20 16.27
N LYS A 30 2.98 -6.06 17.55
CA LYS A 30 4.03 -5.12 17.99
C LYS A 30 5.41 -5.49 17.42
N GLU A 31 5.78 -6.76 17.48
CA GLU A 31 7.05 -7.23 16.92
C GLU A 31 7.10 -7.08 15.40
N ARG A 32 5.97 -7.39 14.72
CA ARG A 32 5.81 -7.15 13.28
C ARG A 32 5.99 -5.67 12.92
N GLN A 33 5.30 -4.79 13.63
CA GLN A 33 5.37 -3.35 13.43
C GLN A 33 6.82 -2.85 13.62
N LYS A 34 7.51 -3.29 14.67
CA LYS A 34 8.94 -2.98 14.89
C LYS A 34 9.82 -3.51 13.76
N LEU A 35 9.58 -4.72 13.28
CA LEU A 35 10.33 -5.31 12.18
C LEU A 35 10.20 -4.45 10.92
N PHE A 36 8.96 -4.11 10.51
CA PHE A 36 8.72 -3.26 9.35
C PHE A 36 9.37 -1.89 9.48
N ARG A 37 9.39 -1.30 10.68
CA ARG A 37 10.05 -0.01 10.96
C ARG A 37 11.57 -0.09 11.04
N SER A 38 12.17 -1.28 11.13
CA SER A 38 13.63 -1.47 11.15
C SER A 38 14.25 -1.71 9.78
N TRP A 39 13.46 -2.19 8.81
CA TRP A 39 13.94 -2.47 7.45
C TRP A 39 13.85 -1.24 6.55
N ALA A 40 14.98 -0.70 6.12
CA ALA A 40 14.98 0.45 5.20
C ALA A 40 14.27 0.15 3.86
N GLY A 41 14.31 -1.11 3.40
CA GLY A 41 13.65 -1.54 2.16
C GLY A 41 12.13 -1.51 2.25
N SER A 42 11.53 -1.66 3.44
CA SER A 42 10.06 -1.63 3.57
C SER A 42 9.51 -0.25 3.20
N ALA A 43 10.25 0.82 3.46
CA ALA A 43 9.85 2.20 3.15
C ALA A 43 9.73 2.47 1.65
N SER A 44 10.25 1.59 0.78
CA SER A 44 10.00 1.63 -0.66
C SER A 44 8.55 1.31 -1.02
N MET A 45 7.85 0.52 -0.18
CA MET A 45 6.43 0.16 -0.32
C MET A 45 5.49 1.22 0.25
N TRP A 46 6.02 2.35 0.69
CA TRP A 46 5.18 3.49 1.04
C TRP A 46 4.49 4.02 -0.22
N ILE A 47 3.25 4.46 -0.05
CA ILE A 47 2.44 4.94 -1.17
C ILE A 47 3.03 6.25 -1.69
N LYS A 48 3.11 6.36 -3.02
CA LYS A 48 3.65 7.54 -3.72
C LYS A 48 2.54 8.28 -4.43
N GLY A 49 2.68 9.59 -4.48
CA GLY A 49 1.80 10.51 -5.18
C GLY A 49 0.69 11.11 -4.35
N GLY A 50 0.55 10.71 -3.07
CA GLY A 50 -0.37 11.33 -2.14
C GLY A 50 -1.80 11.46 -2.67
N ASP A 51 -2.46 12.52 -2.26
CA ASP A 51 -3.87 12.74 -2.60
C ASP A 51 -4.07 13.07 -4.09
N ASP A 52 -3.01 13.37 -4.83
CA ASP A 52 -3.05 13.62 -6.28
C ASP A 52 -3.32 12.33 -7.07
N ILE A 53 -2.78 11.20 -6.61
CA ILE A 53 -2.93 9.88 -7.24
C ILE A 53 -4.05 9.07 -6.57
N TRP A 54 -4.16 9.12 -5.25
CA TRP A 54 -4.99 8.18 -4.48
C TRP A 54 -6.36 8.71 -4.10
N GLY A 55 -6.61 10.01 -4.31
CA GLY A 55 -7.88 10.67 -4.01
C GLY A 55 -7.88 11.49 -2.73
N ASN A 56 -9.04 12.06 -2.43
CA ASN A 56 -9.33 12.86 -1.24
C ASN A 56 -10.53 12.28 -0.47
N ASP A 57 -10.99 12.95 0.57
CA ASP A 57 -12.09 12.49 1.43
C ASP A 57 -13.42 12.23 0.71
N THR A 58 -13.60 12.75 -0.51
CA THR A 58 -14.86 12.66 -1.28
C THR A 58 -14.75 11.84 -2.55
N PHE A 59 -13.53 11.61 -3.04
CA PHE A 59 -13.31 11.12 -4.40
C PHE A 59 -11.96 10.43 -4.53
N ALA A 60 -11.96 9.28 -5.18
CA ALA A 60 -10.78 8.62 -5.72
C ALA A 60 -10.92 8.32 -7.22
N PRO A 61 -9.82 8.25 -7.98
CA PRO A 61 -9.87 7.96 -9.41
C PRO A 61 -10.52 6.61 -9.75
N ASP A 62 -10.38 5.64 -8.85
CA ASP A 62 -10.95 4.29 -8.92
C ASP A 62 -12.35 4.15 -8.30
N ASP A 63 -13.00 5.27 -7.94
CA ASP A 63 -14.40 5.23 -7.49
C ASP A 63 -15.38 5.00 -8.66
N MET A 64 -16.39 4.16 -8.40
CA MET A 64 -17.50 3.90 -9.30
C MET A 64 -18.70 4.80 -8.95
N SER A 65 -19.62 4.99 -9.90
CA SER A 65 -20.75 5.92 -9.75
C SER A 65 -21.78 5.52 -8.68
N GLU A 66 -21.73 4.29 -8.18
CA GLU A 66 -22.63 3.74 -7.16
C GLU A 66 -21.85 3.29 -5.90
N ASN A 67 -20.85 4.07 -5.49
CA ASN A 67 -20.06 3.75 -4.29
C ASN A 67 -20.74 4.26 -3.01
N ASP A 68 -20.93 3.39 -2.04
CA ASP A 68 -21.33 3.73 -0.67
C ASP A 68 -20.18 4.42 0.09
N HIS A 69 -18.94 4.05 -0.24
CA HIS A 69 -17.73 4.59 0.35
C HIS A 69 -16.69 4.91 -0.73
N THR A 70 -16.02 6.05 -0.59
CA THR A 70 -14.88 6.39 -1.47
C THR A 70 -13.64 5.54 -1.11
N HIS A 71 -12.79 5.28 -2.10
CA HIS A 71 -11.44 4.75 -1.91
C HIS A 71 -10.40 5.80 -1.48
N GLY A 72 -10.75 7.09 -1.45
CA GLY A 72 -9.82 8.17 -1.13
C GLY A 72 -9.41 8.20 0.34
N GLU A 73 -10.31 7.74 1.23
CA GLU A 73 -10.01 7.48 2.63
C GLU A 73 -9.17 6.19 2.76
N LEU A 74 -7.88 6.36 3.08
CA LEU A 74 -6.93 5.26 3.24
C LEU A 74 -7.03 4.59 4.62
N ILE A 75 -7.25 5.40 5.65
CA ILE A 75 -7.50 4.95 7.03
C ILE A 75 -8.83 5.53 7.46
N ALA A 76 -9.80 4.65 7.73
CA ALA A 76 -11.12 5.02 8.24
C ALA A 76 -11.31 4.44 9.64
N PHE A 77 -12.14 5.09 10.46
CA PHE A 77 -12.47 4.62 11.80
C PHE A 77 -13.97 4.44 11.94
N ARG A 78 -14.39 3.44 12.71
CA ARG A 78 -15.82 3.27 13.02
C ARG A 78 -16.31 4.44 13.86
N GLN A 79 -17.57 4.82 13.63
CA GLN A 79 -18.22 5.92 14.35
C GLN A 79 -18.16 5.74 15.87
N ALA A 80 -18.33 4.51 16.39
CA ALA A 80 -18.21 4.22 17.82
C ALA A 80 -16.82 4.53 18.41
N VAL A 81 -15.76 4.45 17.59
CA VAL A 81 -14.38 4.78 17.99
C VAL A 81 -14.15 6.28 17.87
N ALA A 82 -14.67 6.91 16.80
CA ALA A 82 -14.58 8.35 16.58
C ALA A 82 -15.36 9.16 17.63
N GLU A 83 -16.51 8.66 18.11
CA GLU A 83 -17.30 9.29 19.17
C GLU A 83 -16.58 9.27 20.54
N GLY A 84 -15.69 8.30 20.76
CA GLY A 84 -14.90 8.18 21.97
C GLY A 84 -13.60 9.01 21.98
N ASP A 85 -13.18 9.57 20.84
CA ASP A 85 -11.93 10.32 20.71
C ASP A 85 -12.02 11.35 19.56
N PRO A 86 -12.21 12.65 19.85
CA PRO A 86 -12.40 13.68 18.83
C PRO A 86 -11.15 13.95 17.98
N LEU A 87 -10.00 13.34 18.31
CA LEU A 87 -8.76 13.42 17.54
C LEU A 87 -8.71 12.39 16.39
N VAL A 88 -9.78 11.62 16.20
CA VAL A 88 -9.85 10.53 15.21
C VAL A 88 -10.81 10.90 14.10
N THR A 89 -10.24 11.15 12.93
CA THR A 89 -10.99 11.37 11.70
C THR A 89 -10.55 10.36 10.65
N ASN A 90 -11.37 10.17 9.64
CA ASN A 90 -10.92 9.49 8.42
C ASN A 90 -9.76 10.30 7.81
N MET A 91 -8.83 9.59 7.18
CA MET A 91 -7.60 10.16 6.68
C MET A 91 -7.37 9.77 5.23
N THR A 92 -7.05 10.77 4.40
CA THR A 92 -6.51 10.59 3.05
C THR A 92 -5.12 9.97 3.10
N SER A 93 -4.54 9.70 1.92
CA SER A 93 -3.22 9.08 1.83
C SER A 93 -2.11 9.92 2.45
N ASP A 94 -2.13 11.24 2.26
CA ASP A 94 -1.12 12.15 2.83
C ASP A 94 -1.31 12.32 4.34
N ALA A 95 -2.56 12.50 4.79
CA ALA A 95 -2.89 12.60 6.20
C ALA A 95 -2.50 11.32 6.96
N ALA A 96 -2.83 10.14 6.41
CA ALA A 96 -2.44 8.86 6.97
C ALA A 96 -0.92 8.67 7.00
N GLY A 97 -0.21 9.08 5.94
CA GLY A 97 1.24 9.00 5.88
C GLY A 97 1.92 9.81 6.99
N ASN A 98 1.52 11.07 7.15
CA ASN A 98 2.03 11.94 8.21
C ASN A 98 1.68 11.40 9.60
N TRP A 99 0.44 10.96 9.79
CA TRP A 99 -0.04 10.41 11.05
C TRP A 99 0.73 9.14 11.47
N ILE A 100 1.09 8.28 10.53
CA ILE A 100 1.95 7.12 10.79
C ILE A 100 3.37 7.57 11.14
N LEU A 101 3.95 8.49 10.38
CA LEU A 101 5.33 8.97 10.61
C LEU A 101 5.51 9.60 11.99
N GLU A 102 4.56 10.41 12.46
CA GLU A 102 4.54 10.98 13.82
C GLU A 102 4.65 9.92 14.92
N ARG A 103 4.15 8.71 14.66
CA ARG A 103 4.11 7.57 15.60
C ARG A 103 5.21 6.54 15.33
N THR A 104 6.13 6.86 14.44
CA THR A 104 7.33 6.05 14.19
C THR A 104 8.54 6.66 14.91
N PRO A 105 9.54 5.84 15.30
CA PRO A 105 10.76 6.34 15.92
C PRO A 105 11.51 7.34 15.05
N ALA A 106 12.16 8.33 15.67
CA ALA A 106 12.89 9.39 14.97
C ALA A 106 13.97 8.86 13.99
N HIS A 107 14.60 7.72 14.28
CA HIS A 107 15.58 7.12 13.37
C HIS A 107 14.93 6.65 12.05
N PHE A 108 13.71 6.11 12.11
CA PHE A 108 12.96 5.71 10.93
C PHE A 108 12.54 6.93 10.12
N GLN A 109 12.02 7.98 10.78
CA GLN A 109 11.66 9.24 10.12
C GLN A 109 12.85 9.84 9.36
N ARG A 110 14.03 9.88 9.99
CA ARG A 110 15.28 10.35 9.35
C ARG A 110 15.69 9.48 8.16
N MET A 111 15.59 8.15 8.30
CA MET A 111 15.91 7.23 7.22
C MET A 111 14.99 7.44 6.01
N VAL A 112 13.68 7.57 6.26
CA VAL A 112 12.67 7.84 5.23
C VAL A 112 12.97 9.17 4.53
N ALA A 113 13.15 10.26 5.29
CA ALA A 113 13.39 11.60 4.74
C ALA A 113 14.70 11.72 3.94
N ASN A 114 15.74 10.96 4.32
CA ASN A 114 17.04 11.02 3.66
C ASN A 114 17.16 10.15 2.41
N ASN A 115 16.31 9.12 2.27
CA ASN A 115 16.47 8.11 1.21
C ASN A 115 15.30 8.04 0.22
N TYR A 116 14.13 8.55 0.56
CA TYR A 116 12.92 8.37 -0.24
C TYR A 116 12.19 9.67 -0.54
N SER A 117 11.34 9.60 -1.56
CA SER A 117 10.40 10.64 -1.95
C SER A 117 9.06 9.99 -2.31
N TYR A 118 7.98 10.72 -2.03
CA TYR A 118 6.62 10.22 -2.15
C TYR A 118 5.67 11.21 -2.82
N GLY A 119 6.18 12.35 -3.32
CA GLY A 119 5.37 13.37 -3.96
C GLY A 119 5.15 13.11 -5.45
N VAL A 120 4.64 14.14 -6.11
CA VAL A 120 4.50 14.24 -7.56
C VAL A 120 5.22 15.49 -8.03
N GLU A 121 6.15 15.36 -8.98
CA GLU A 121 6.80 16.52 -9.60
C GLU A 121 6.17 16.80 -10.96
N ARG A 122 5.85 18.07 -11.19
CA ARG A 122 5.15 18.56 -12.39
C ARG A 122 6.03 19.40 -13.30
N ASP A 123 7.08 19.98 -12.74
CA ASP A 123 8.01 20.83 -13.47
C ASP A 123 9.04 19.99 -14.23
N GLU A 124 9.15 20.20 -15.54
CA GLU A 124 10.11 19.49 -16.41
C GLU A 124 11.56 19.79 -16.06
N GLU A 125 11.87 21.00 -15.55
CA GLU A 125 13.24 21.35 -15.15
C GLU A 125 13.63 20.61 -13.88
N LYS A 126 12.75 20.61 -12.86
CA LYS A 126 12.98 19.85 -11.63
C LYS A 126 13.03 18.35 -11.86
N LEU A 127 12.22 17.81 -12.78
CA LEU A 127 12.30 16.39 -13.16
C LEU A 127 13.69 16.03 -13.72
N LYS A 128 14.33 16.94 -14.46
CA LYS A 128 15.71 16.72 -14.95
C LYS A 128 16.72 16.78 -13.81
N ASP A 129 16.56 17.72 -12.89
CA ASP A 129 17.42 17.83 -11.71
C ASP A 129 17.25 16.60 -10.78
N ASN A 130 16.04 16.08 -10.66
CA ASN A 130 15.75 14.88 -9.87
C ASN A 130 16.42 13.62 -10.43
N ASN A 131 16.73 13.56 -11.73
CA ASN A 131 17.41 12.41 -12.33
C ASN A 131 18.78 12.14 -11.69
N VAL A 132 19.46 13.17 -11.15
CA VAL A 132 20.76 13.00 -10.47
C VAL A 132 20.64 12.78 -8.96
N ASP A 133 19.44 12.91 -8.38
CA ASP A 133 19.20 12.73 -6.94
C ASP A 133 18.74 11.29 -6.64
N PHE A 134 19.60 10.53 -5.96
CA PHE A 134 19.34 9.13 -5.61
C PHE A 134 18.06 8.93 -4.79
N ARG A 135 17.61 9.95 -4.05
CA ARG A 135 16.39 9.90 -3.22
C ARG A 135 15.11 9.82 -4.04
N LYS A 136 15.20 10.18 -5.33
CA LYS A 136 14.07 10.26 -6.26
C LYS A 136 13.95 9.04 -7.17
N TRP A 137 14.99 8.22 -7.27
CA TRP A 137 15.05 7.10 -8.22
C TRP A 137 13.98 6.03 -8.03
N THR A 138 13.48 5.86 -6.81
CA THR A 138 12.41 4.90 -6.52
C THR A 138 11.01 5.46 -6.79
N ASN A 139 10.89 6.77 -7.07
CA ASN A 139 9.62 7.44 -7.31
C ASN A 139 9.41 7.75 -8.81
N PRO A 140 8.61 6.93 -9.52
CA PRO A 140 8.35 7.15 -10.95
C PRO A 140 7.58 8.44 -11.25
N LEU A 141 6.99 9.09 -10.23
CA LEU A 141 6.28 10.36 -10.36
C LEU A 141 7.20 11.58 -10.30
N GLU A 142 8.45 11.40 -9.85
CA GLU A 142 9.43 12.47 -9.68
C GLU A 142 10.67 12.33 -10.57
N ILE A 143 10.74 11.29 -11.40
CA ILE A 143 11.88 11.01 -12.29
C ILE A 143 11.45 10.76 -13.73
N GLN A 144 12.31 11.07 -14.68
CA GLN A 144 12.07 10.82 -16.10
C GLN A 144 12.60 9.45 -16.53
N LEU A 145 11.94 8.85 -17.52
CA LEU A 145 12.49 7.73 -18.27
C LEU A 145 13.82 8.14 -18.94
N PRO A 146 14.76 7.19 -19.07
CA PRO A 146 16.07 7.47 -19.64
C PRO A 146 15.97 7.91 -21.10
N ASN A 147 16.97 8.66 -21.57
CA ASN A 147 17.04 9.06 -22.97
C ASN A 147 17.51 7.92 -23.88
N ALA A 148 16.60 6.98 -24.18
CA ALA A 148 16.90 5.76 -24.91
C ALA A 148 15.84 5.44 -25.98
N PRO A 149 15.86 6.14 -27.14
CA PRO A 149 14.80 6.05 -28.16
C PRO A 149 14.67 4.68 -28.85
N SER A 150 15.71 3.83 -28.77
CA SER A 150 15.67 2.45 -29.26
C SER A 150 14.99 1.49 -28.29
N THR A 151 14.75 1.90 -27.04
CA THR A 151 14.13 1.06 -26.01
C THR A 151 12.63 0.99 -26.26
N LYS A 152 12.01 -0.14 -25.92
CA LYS A 152 10.56 -0.33 -25.87
C LYS A 152 10.19 -0.75 -24.46
N PHE A 153 9.10 -0.20 -23.95
CA PHE A 153 8.62 -0.50 -22.60
C PHE A 153 7.34 -1.33 -22.70
N TYR A 154 7.31 -2.49 -22.05
CA TYR A 154 6.13 -3.37 -22.00
C TYR A 154 5.69 -3.49 -20.55
N CYS A 155 4.50 -2.96 -20.24
CA CYS A 155 3.86 -3.11 -18.94
C CYS A 155 2.90 -4.29 -18.99
N VAL A 156 3.27 -5.39 -18.36
CA VAL A 156 2.42 -6.58 -18.28
C VAL A 156 2.06 -6.84 -16.82
N TYR A 157 0.77 -6.86 -16.50
CA TYR A 157 0.30 -7.09 -15.13
C TYR A 157 -1.03 -7.83 -15.10
N GLY A 158 -1.34 -8.40 -13.95
CA GLY A 158 -2.57 -9.14 -13.71
C GLY A 158 -3.73 -8.24 -13.30
N HIS A 159 -4.95 -8.64 -13.66
CA HIS A 159 -6.18 -7.96 -13.25
C HIS A 159 -7.28 -8.98 -12.97
N GLY A 160 -8.17 -8.65 -12.04
CA GLY A 160 -9.38 -9.42 -11.73
C GLY A 160 -9.32 -10.20 -10.42
N LYS A 161 -8.38 -9.86 -9.52
CA LYS A 161 -8.34 -10.39 -8.16
C LYS A 161 -8.53 -9.26 -7.15
N ASP A 162 -9.38 -9.50 -6.16
CA ASP A 162 -9.67 -8.52 -5.10
C ASP A 162 -8.41 -8.17 -4.32
N THR A 163 -8.09 -6.87 -4.29
CA THR A 163 -6.83 -6.34 -3.77
C THR A 163 -7.07 -5.34 -2.65
N GLU A 164 -6.16 -5.26 -1.69
CA GLU A 164 -6.25 -4.28 -0.60
C GLU A 164 -6.16 -2.84 -1.12
N ARG A 165 -7.10 -1.98 -0.72
CA ARG A 165 -7.12 -0.57 -1.13
C ARG A 165 -7.12 0.41 0.03
N SER A 166 -7.89 0.14 1.09
CA SER A 166 -7.85 0.91 2.34
C SER A 166 -8.34 0.10 3.53
N TYR A 167 -8.23 0.66 4.74
CA TYR A 167 -8.40 -0.09 5.98
C TYR A 167 -9.28 0.65 6.98
N TRP A 168 -10.12 -0.11 7.67
CA TRP A 168 -10.89 0.29 8.84
C TRP A 168 -10.12 -0.08 10.10
N TYR A 169 -9.85 0.90 10.93
CA TYR A 169 -9.09 0.76 12.15
C TYR A 169 -9.98 0.92 13.38
N THR A 170 -9.59 0.24 14.45
CA THR A 170 -10.10 0.42 15.80
C THR A 170 -8.95 0.78 16.75
N ARG A 171 -9.29 1.24 17.95
CA ARG A 171 -8.33 1.67 18.98
C ARG A 171 -8.58 0.98 20.30
N GLY A 172 -7.50 0.76 21.02
CA GLY A 172 -7.54 0.21 22.37
C GLY A 172 -6.98 1.17 23.41
N GLU A 173 -6.41 0.56 24.43
CA GLU A 173 -5.81 1.27 25.56
C GLU A 173 -4.53 2.00 25.16
N TYR A 174 -4.18 2.97 26.00
CA TYR A 174 -2.94 3.72 25.93
C TYR A 174 -1.75 2.80 26.22
N GLU A 175 -0.80 2.77 25.29
CA GLU A 175 0.43 1.99 25.40
C GLU A 175 1.60 2.87 25.81
N TYR A 176 2.51 2.25 26.55
CA TYR A 176 3.77 2.83 27.00
C TYR A 176 4.89 2.34 26.07
N ASP A 177 5.88 3.20 25.84
CA ASP A 177 7.05 2.82 25.06
C ASP A 177 7.88 1.80 25.85
N ASP A 178 8.56 0.87 25.17
CA ASP A 178 9.34 -0.18 25.86
C ASP A 178 10.64 0.36 26.50
N ILE A 179 10.92 1.65 26.30
CA ILE A 179 12.02 2.37 26.96
C ILE A 179 11.54 2.72 28.38
N GLN A 180 11.64 1.75 29.28
CA GLN A 180 11.48 2.02 30.70
C GLN A 180 12.68 2.86 31.17
N PRO A 181 12.51 4.10 31.65
CA PRO A 181 13.55 4.75 32.44
C PRO A 181 13.79 3.88 33.67
N ASP A 182 15.05 3.63 34.04
CA ASP A 182 15.49 2.78 35.17
C ASP A 182 14.41 2.60 36.25
N ASP A 183 13.64 1.51 36.12
CA ASP A 183 12.44 1.29 36.93
C ASP A 183 12.82 1.19 38.41
N ALA A 184 12.04 1.86 39.28
CA ALA A 184 12.10 1.58 40.71
C ALA A 184 11.71 0.12 40.95
N ALA A 185 12.45 -0.57 41.82
CA ALA A 185 12.25 -1.99 42.09
C ALA A 185 10.76 -2.31 42.39
N PRO A 186 10.21 -3.41 41.83
CA PRO A 186 8.81 -3.80 42.04
C PRO A 186 8.49 -3.93 43.53
N THR A 187 7.46 -3.23 43.97
CA THR A 187 6.89 -3.43 45.30
C THR A 187 5.91 -4.59 45.25
N CYS A 188 6.26 -5.70 45.90
CA CYS A 188 5.42 -6.89 45.90
C CYS A 188 4.69 -7.05 47.24
N ALA A 189 3.38 -7.30 47.17
CA ALA A 189 2.57 -7.66 48.33
C ALA A 189 2.71 -9.15 48.68
N ASN A 190 2.99 -10.01 47.68
CA ASN A 190 3.24 -11.46 47.78
C ASN A 190 4.19 -11.94 46.67
N THR A 191 4.55 -13.23 46.66
CA THR A 191 5.43 -13.84 45.63
C THR A 191 4.88 -13.80 44.20
N THR A 192 3.58 -13.56 44.03
CA THR A 192 2.91 -13.51 42.72
C THR A 192 2.32 -12.14 42.38
N ASP A 193 2.13 -11.26 43.36
CA ASP A 193 1.53 -9.93 43.17
C ASP A 193 2.59 -8.85 43.40
N CYS A 194 3.27 -8.49 42.31
CA CYS A 194 4.24 -7.42 42.23
C CYS A 194 3.68 -6.25 41.44
N THR A 195 3.65 -5.07 42.06
CA THR A 195 3.27 -3.82 41.40
C THR A 195 4.49 -2.92 41.30
N THR A 196 4.88 -2.56 40.07
CA THR A 196 5.86 -1.49 39.83
C THR A 196 5.13 -0.16 39.85
N ASN A 197 5.43 0.67 40.85
CA ASN A 197 4.93 2.05 40.88
C ASN A 197 5.68 2.86 39.84
N ARG A 198 5.01 3.14 38.72
CA ARG A 198 5.54 3.94 37.62
C ARG A 198 5.71 5.40 38.04
N THR A 199 6.69 6.08 37.45
CA THR A 199 6.95 7.48 37.78
C THR A 199 5.78 8.38 37.36
N PRO A 200 5.47 9.48 38.07
CA PRO A 200 4.34 10.36 37.72
C PRO A 200 4.43 11.05 36.35
N LEU A 201 5.59 11.01 35.69
CA LEU A 201 5.83 11.54 34.34
C LEU A 201 5.89 10.46 33.26
N ASP A 202 5.71 9.19 33.64
CA ASP A 202 5.50 8.09 32.70
C ASP A 202 4.07 8.21 32.16
N MET A 203 3.92 9.05 31.14
CA MET A 203 2.67 9.28 30.42
C MET A 203 2.65 8.41 29.17
N PRO A 204 1.56 7.67 28.92
CA PRO A 204 1.49 6.83 27.73
C PRO A 204 1.46 7.71 26.48
N MET A 205 2.44 7.50 25.59
CA MET A 205 2.65 8.38 24.44
C MET A 205 1.70 8.10 23.27
N SER A 206 1.08 6.92 23.18
CA SER A 206 0.17 6.60 22.08
C SER A 206 -0.83 5.50 22.42
N ARG A 207 -2.01 5.48 21.77
CA ARG A 207 -2.99 4.39 21.89
C ARG A 207 -2.67 3.28 20.91
N THR A 208 -2.87 2.04 21.34
CA THR A 208 -2.84 0.87 20.45
C THR A 208 -3.88 1.04 19.34
N THR A 209 -3.46 0.79 18.09
CA THR A 209 -4.33 0.91 16.90
C THR A 209 -4.12 -0.34 16.04
N TRP A 210 -5.21 -0.99 15.64
CA TRP A 210 -5.19 -2.20 14.80
C TRP A 210 -6.39 -2.25 13.86
N ILE A 211 -6.29 -3.05 12.79
CA ILE A 211 -7.37 -3.21 11.80
C ILE A 211 -8.57 -3.88 12.47
N ASP A 212 -9.77 -3.34 12.25
CA ASP A 212 -11.01 -3.90 12.79
C ASP A 212 -11.40 -5.17 12.02
N SER A 213 -10.85 -6.32 12.46
CA SER A 213 -11.11 -7.63 11.87
C SER A 213 -12.56 -8.08 11.97
N ASP A 214 -13.34 -7.50 12.89
CA ASP A 214 -14.73 -7.90 13.12
C ASP A 214 -15.69 -7.18 12.15
N TYR A 215 -15.23 -6.11 11.50
CA TYR A 215 -16.02 -5.36 10.55
C TYR A 215 -15.98 -5.98 9.16
N THR A 216 -17.05 -6.67 8.78
CA THR A 216 -17.24 -7.24 7.44
C THR A 216 -18.60 -6.81 6.89
N ASN A 217 -18.60 -6.23 5.69
CA ASN A 217 -19.79 -5.86 4.95
C ASN A 217 -19.56 -6.10 3.45
N GLU A 218 -20.12 -7.19 2.94
CA GLU A 218 -20.02 -7.56 1.53
C GLU A 218 -21.13 -6.97 0.66
N SER A 219 -22.16 -6.36 1.27
CA SER A 219 -23.28 -5.76 0.56
C SER A 219 -23.00 -4.34 0.08
N VAL A 220 -22.01 -3.67 0.68
CA VAL A 220 -21.58 -2.33 0.27
C VAL A 220 -20.59 -2.39 -0.89
N ASN A 221 -20.59 -1.34 -1.70
CA ASN A 221 -19.63 -1.14 -2.75
C ASN A 221 -18.73 0.07 -2.43
N PRO A 222 -17.41 -0.09 -2.28
CA PRO A 222 -16.60 -1.31 -2.36
C PRO A 222 -16.76 -2.26 -1.16
N LYS A 223 -16.54 -3.57 -1.40
CA LYS A 223 -16.66 -4.62 -0.39
C LYS A 223 -15.66 -4.43 0.75
N ILE A 224 -16.10 -4.72 1.98
CA ILE A 224 -15.27 -4.66 3.18
C ILE A 224 -15.22 -6.03 3.83
N VAL A 225 -14.02 -6.59 4.00
CA VAL A 225 -13.80 -7.92 4.58
C VAL A 225 -12.73 -7.84 5.66
N ASN A 226 -13.11 -8.18 6.90
CA ASN A 226 -12.24 -8.09 8.08
C ASN A 226 -11.51 -6.75 8.22
N GLY A 227 -12.25 -5.65 8.02
CA GLY A 227 -11.72 -4.29 8.10
C GLY A 227 -10.92 -3.85 6.88
N VAL A 228 -10.75 -4.69 5.85
CA VAL A 228 -10.06 -4.33 4.61
C VAL A 228 -11.07 -3.95 3.54
N LYS A 229 -10.96 -2.73 3.02
CA LYS A 229 -11.72 -2.27 1.85
C LYS A 229 -11.03 -2.80 0.60
N MET A 230 -11.75 -3.60 -0.17
CA MET A 230 -11.25 -4.30 -1.36
C MET A 230 -11.42 -3.42 -2.60
N GLY A 231 -10.41 -3.38 -3.46
CA GLY A 231 -10.44 -2.75 -4.77
C GLY A 231 -9.91 -3.69 -5.85
N GLU A 232 -9.75 -3.16 -7.06
CA GLU A 232 -9.26 -3.92 -8.21
C GLU A 232 -7.72 -4.02 -8.21
N GLY A 233 -7.19 -5.16 -8.67
CA GLY A 233 -5.74 -5.37 -8.83
C GLY A 233 -5.38 -6.82 -9.13
N ASP A 234 -4.15 -7.20 -8.76
CA ASP A 234 -3.59 -8.54 -8.94
C ASP A 234 -3.62 -9.41 -7.66
N GLY A 235 -4.29 -8.94 -6.60
CA GLY A 235 -4.39 -9.57 -5.30
C GLY A 235 -3.50 -8.93 -4.23
N THR A 236 -2.44 -8.23 -4.65
CA THR A 236 -1.46 -7.55 -3.77
C THR A 236 -1.31 -6.07 -4.11
N VAL A 237 -1.18 -5.74 -5.39
CA VAL A 237 -0.94 -4.38 -5.89
C VAL A 237 -2.20 -3.86 -6.56
N SER A 238 -2.67 -2.70 -6.11
CA SER A 238 -3.85 -2.04 -6.68
C SER A 238 -3.65 -1.70 -8.17
N LEU A 239 -4.75 -1.71 -8.92
CA LEU A 239 -4.76 -1.43 -10.36
C LEU A 239 -4.16 -0.05 -10.70
N LEU A 240 -4.41 0.97 -9.87
CA LEU A 240 -3.81 2.30 -10.04
C LEU A 240 -2.28 2.23 -10.03
N SER A 241 -1.70 1.50 -9.07
CA SER A 241 -0.24 1.36 -8.97
C SER A 241 0.35 0.48 -10.09
N LEU A 242 -0.40 -0.50 -10.61
CA LEU A 242 0.05 -1.36 -11.70
C LEU A 242 0.08 -0.64 -13.04
N GLY A 243 -0.96 0.15 -13.33
CA GLY A 243 -1.25 0.62 -14.68
C GLY A 243 -1.16 2.13 -14.92
N ALA A 244 -1.36 2.99 -13.92
CA ALA A 244 -1.56 4.42 -14.18
C ALA A 244 -0.37 5.09 -14.91
N MET A 245 0.86 4.76 -14.51
CA MET A 245 2.06 5.27 -15.17
C MET A 245 2.21 4.73 -16.60
N CYS A 246 1.91 3.45 -16.82
CA CYS A 246 2.03 2.84 -18.14
C CYS A 246 1.02 3.38 -19.15
N VAL A 247 -0.20 3.63 -18.67
CA VAL A 247 -1.33 4.02 -19.51
C VAL A 247 -1.32 5.50 -19.84
N GLU A 248 -0.95 6.35 -18.89
CA GLU A 248 -1.07 7.82 -19.03
C GLU A 248 0.24 8.53 -18.65
N GLY A 249 0.85 8.21 -17.50
CA GLY A 249 2.02 8.93 -16.99
C GLY A 249 3.22 8.96 -17.96
N TRP A 250 3.76 7.80 -18.33
CA TRP A 250 4.88 7.65 -19.28
C TRP A 250 4.50 7.90 -20.74
N LYS A 251 3.22 8.13 -21.06
CA LYS A 251 2.83 8.64 -22.38
C LYS A 251 3.00 10.16 -22.49
N ARG A 252 3.15 10.86 -21.36
CA ARG A 252 3.41 12.31 -21.33
C ARG A 252 4.90 12.61 -21.48
N LYS A 253 5.21 13.63 -22.29
CA LYS A 253 6.59 14.03 -22.62
C LYS A 253 7.43 14.39 -21.39
N ARG A 254 6.82 14.96 -20.35
CA ARG A 254 7.52 15.36 -19.12
C ARG A 254 8.21 14.21 -18.40
N TRP A 255 7.61 13.01 -18.36
CA TRP A 255 8.20 11.82 -17.76
C TRP A 255 8.84 10.90 -18.82
N ASN A 256 8.52 11.08 -20.10
CA ASN A 256 9.10 10.32 -21.20
C ASN A 256 9.65 11.27 -22.28
N PRO A 257 10.80 11.91 -22.03
CA PRO A 257 11.34 12.93 -22.92
C PRO A 257 11.71 12.39 -24.30
N SER A 258 12.02 11.09 -24.40
CA SER A 258 12.46 10.44 -25.63
C SER A 258 11.33 9.76 -26.41
N GLY A 259 10.10 9.81 -25.92
CA GLY A 259 8.95 9.19 -26.58
C GLY A 259 9.09 7.67 -26.72
N ILE A 260 9.64 7.01 -25.70
CA ILE A 260 9.75 5.54 -25.65
C ILE A 260 8.35 4.95 -25.85
N PRO A 261 8.14 4.02 -26.80
CA PRO A 261 6.87 3.32 -26.95
C PRO A 261 6.55 2.51 -25.69
N VAL A 262 5.42 2.80 -25.05
CA VAL A 262 4.90 2.07 -23.88
C VAL A 262 3.69 1.25 -24.30
N VAL A 263 3.81 -0.07 -24.24
CA VAL A 263 2.72 -1.02 -24.54
C VAL A 263 2.22 -1.60 -23.23
N THR A 264 0.91 -1.53 -22.99
CA THR A 264 0.29 -2.08 -21.77
C THR A 264 -0.53 -3.32 -22.12
N VAL A 265 -0.31 -4.41 -21.40
CA VAL A 265 -1.02 -5.68 -21.57
C VAL A 265 -1.53 -6.17 -20.21
N GLU A 266 -2.85 -6.23 -20.08
CA GLU A 266 -3.50 -6.78 -18.90
C GLU A 266 -3.81 -8.26 -19.08
N LEU A 267 -3.45 -9.07 -18.09
CA LEU A 267 -3.74 -10.49 -18.04
C LEU A 267 -4.95 -10.76 -17.14
N PRO A 268 -6.07 -11.30 -17.66
CA PRO A 268 -7.23 -11.61 -16.85
C PRO A 268 -6.95 -12.78 -15.91
N HIS A 269 -7.26 -12.61 -14.62
CA HIS A 269 -7.15 -13.64 -13.61
C HIS A 269 -8.26 -14.68 -13.78
N ARG A 270 -7.92 -15.85 -14.35
CA ARG A 270 -8.87 -16.96 -14.56
C ARG A 270 -8.30 -18.26 -13.99
N PRO A 271 -8.30 -18.45 -12.66
CA PRO A 271 -7.65 -19.59 -12.05
C PRO A 271 -8.43 -20.89 -12.31
N SER A 272 -7.69 -21.98 -12.56
CA SER A 272 -8.24 -23.33 -12.50
C SER A 272 -8.46 -23.74 -11.04
N GLN A 273 -9.69 -24.11 -10.70
CA GLN A 273 -10.06 -24.52 -9.34
C GLN A 273 -9.40 -25.83 -8.89
N THR A 274 -8.93 -26.65 -9.83
CA THR A 274 -8.31 -27.95 -9.55
C THR A 274 -6.82 -27.87 -9.25
N ILE A 275 -6.18 -26.72 -9.47
CA ILE A 275 -4.75 -26.52 -9.28
C ILE A 275 -4.54 -25.56 -8.10
N PRO A 276 -3.78 -25.95 -7.05
CA PRO A 276 -3.57 -25.13 -5.84
C PRO A 276 -2.96 -23.73 -6.05
N ARG A 277 -2.57 -23.39 -7.29
CA ARG A 277 -2.00 -22.09 -7.71
C ARG A 277 -2.69 -21.51 -8.94
N GLY A 278 -3.94 -21.89 -9.20
CA GLY A 278 -4.73 -21.35 -10.31
C GLY A 278 -4.29 -21.75 -11.73
N GLY A 279 -3.19 -22.51 -11.89
CA GLY A 279 -2.75 -23.00 -13.21
C GLY A 279 -2.23 -21.92 -14.15
N GLY A 280 -2.09 -22.25 -15.44
CA GLY A 280 -1.45 -21.36 -16.44
C GLY A 280 -2.25 -20.11 -16.83
N THR A 281 -3.44 -19.92 -16.28
CA THR A 281 -4.34 -18.79 -16.59
C THR A 281 -4.59 -17.88 -15.39
N THR A 282 -3.86 -18.10 -14.29
CA THR A 282 -3.83 -17.19 -13.15
C THR A 282 -3.05 -15.92 -13.50
N ALA A 283 -3.51 -14.81 -12.95
CA ALA A 283 -2.81 -13.52 -12.99
C ALA A 283 -2.66 -12.93 -11.59
N ASP A 284 -2.57 -13.80 -10.58
CA ASP A 284 -2.23 -13.41 -9.21
C ASP A 284 -0.80 -12.87 -9.14
N HIS A 285 -0.53 -11.94 -8.23
CA HIS A 285 0.75 -11.24 -8.09
C HIS A 285 1.98 -12.16 -8.20
N VAL A 286 1.96 -13.30 -7.52
CA VAL A 286 3.06 -14.28 -7.54
C VAL A 286 2.89 -15.31 -8.66
N ASP A 287 1.68 -15.83 -8.84
CA ASP A 287 1.46 -16.95 -9.77
C ASP A 287 1.42 -16.51 -11.24
N ILE A 288 1.37 -15.21 -11.54
CA ILE A 288 1.47 -14.66 -12.90
C ILE A 288 2.74 -15.10 -13.63
N LEU A 289 3.83 -15.40 -12.90
CA LEU A 289 5.06 -15.96 -13.48
C LEU A 289 4.85 -17.33 -14.14
N GLY A 290 3.86 -18.08 -13.65
CA GLY A 290 3.42 -19.36 -14.25
C GLY A 290 2.41 -19.20 -15.38
N SER A 291 1.98 -17.97 -15.69
CA SER A 291 0.97 -17.70 -16.71
C SER A 291 1.50 -18.01 -18.11
N THR A 292 0.75 -18.75 -18.91
CA THR A 292 1.12 -19.05 -20.30
C THR A 292 1.13 -17.78 -21.15
N ALA A 293 0.21 -16.86 -20.90
CA ALA A 293 0.12 -15.60 -21.63
C ALA A 293 1.33 -14.70 -21.36
N LEU A 294 1.76 -14.56 -20.10
CA LEU A 294 2.97 -13.80 -19.76
C LEU A 294 4.20 -14.42 -20.44
N ASN A 295 4.36 -15.74 -20.34
CA ASN A 295 5.50 -16.44 -20.91
C ASN A 295 5.54 -16.33 -22.44
N GLU A 296 4.39 -16.37 -23.12
CA GLU A 296 4.32 -16.12 -24.56
C GLU A 296 4.76 -14.71 -24.94
N ILE A 297 4.33 -13.69 -24.18
CA ILE A 297 4.76 -12.29 -24.39
C ILE A 297 6.27 -12.15 -24.21
N ILE A 298 6.83 -12.70 -23.12
CA ILE A 298 8.28 -12.67 -22.87
C ILE A 298 9.04 -13.36 -24.01
N LEU A 299 8.57 -14.52 -24.47
CA LEU A 299 9.19 -15.23 -25.59
C LEU A 299 9.15 -14.42 -26.87
N LYS A 300 7.99 -13.83 -27.24
CA LYS A 300 7.87 -12.97 -28.42
C LYS A 300 8.83 -11.78 -28.37
N ILE A 301 8.97 -11.15 -27.21
CA ILE A 301 9.91 -10.03 -27.02
C ILE A 301 11.36 -10.51 -27.16
N ALA A 302 11.71 -11.62 -26.49
CA ALA A 302 13.06 -12.17 -26.49
C ALA A 302 13.51 -12.68 -27.87
N THR A 303 12.58 -13.19 -28.69
CA THR A 303 12.86 -13.67 -30.06
C THR A 303 12.84 -12.54 -31.10
N GLY A 304 12.66 -11.28 -30.69
CA GLY A 304 12.67 -10.11 -31.59
C GLY A 304 11.35 -9.83 -32.30
N VAL A 305 10.28 -10.56 -31.97
CA VAL A 305 8.94 -10.42 -32.55
C VAL A 305 8.00 -9.63 -31.63
N GLY A 306 8.54 -8.87 -30.67
CA GLY A 306 7.76 -8.10 -29.69
C GLY A 306 6.84 -7.03 -30.30
N HIS A 307 6.98 -6.70 -31.59
CA HIS A 307 6.06 -5.81 -32.29
C HIS A 307 4.65 -6.42 -32.50
N GLU A 308 4.50 -7.75 -32.37
CA GLU A 308 3.20 -8.43 -32.37
C GLU A 308 2.46 -8.31 -31.03
N VAL A 309 3.13 -7.84 -29.97
CA VAL A 309 2.50 -7.63 -28.67
C VAL A 309 1.69 -6.33 -28.75
N GLU A 310 0.38 -6.47 -28.94
CA GLU A 310 -0.57 -5.37 -28.97
C GLU A 310 -1.05 -4.98 -27.58
N GLU A 311 -1.52 -3.74 -27.43
CA GLU A 311 -2.14 -3.32 -26.18
C GLU A 311 -3.45 -4.08 -25.93
N SER A 312 -3.63 -4.58 -24.70
CA SER A 312 -4.85 -5.26 -24.28
C SER A 312 -5.27 -4.77 -22.91
N PHE A 313 -6.53 -4.38 -22.79
CA PHE A 313 -7.14 -3.88 -21.56
C PHE A 313 -8.37 -4.72 -21.22
N VAL A 314 -8.41 -5.20 -19.98
CA VAL A 314 -9.55 -5.90 -19.39
C VAL A 314 -10.28 -4.98 -18.41
N SER A 315 -9.55 -4.03 -17.80
CA SER A 315 -10.02 -3.11 -16.78
C SER A 315 -10.33 -1.71 -17.31
N ASN A 316 -10.97 -0.89 -16.47
CA ASN A 316 -11.25 0.53 -16.73
C ASN A 316 -10.09 1.47 -16.37
N ILE A 317 -8.85 0.95 -16.27
CA ILE A 317 -7.66 1.75 -15.89
C ILE A 317 -7.47 3.01 -16.74
N ARG A 318 -7.86 2.98 -18.02
CA ARG A 318 -7.77 4.15 -18.92
C ARG A 318 -8.65 5.30 -18.45
N GLU A 319 -9.78 5.01 -17.83
CA GLU A 319 -10.66 6.04 -17.25
C GLU A 319 -10.13 6.51 -15.90
N TYR A 320 -9.71 5.59 -15.04
CA TYR A 320 -9.15 5.92 -13.74
C TYR A 320 -7.89 6.77 -13.88
N ALA A 321 -6.99 6.40 -14.80
CA ALA A 321 -5.78 7.17 -15.07
C ALA A 321 -6.11 8.59 -15.52
N LYS A 322 -7.15 8.82 -16.33
CA LYS A 322 -7.54 10.18 -16.73
C LYS A 322 -8.07 11.04 -15.59
N ARG A 323 -8.60 10.43 -14.53
CA ARG A 323 -9.15 11.11 -13.36
C ARG A 323 -8.07 11.53 -12.34
N ILE A 324 -6.85 11.02 -12.50
CA ILE A 324 -5.69 11.40 -11.68
C ILE A 324 -5.29 12.86 -11.98
N ARG A 325 -4.86 13.59 -10.93
CA ARG A 325 -4.36 14.95 -11.04
C ARG A 325 -2.91 14.99 -11.54
N TRP A 326 -2.72 14.69 -12.82
CA TRP A 326 -1.40 14.71 -13.44
C TRP A 326 -0.80 16.13 -13.53
N ASP A 327 -1.64 17.10 -13.85
CA ASP A 327 -1.28 18.50 -14.09
C ASP A 327 -1.47 19.38 -12.84
#